data_AF-A0A6C0B625-F1
#
_entry.id   AF-A0A6C0B625-F1
#
_cell.length_a   1.000
_cell.length_b   1.000
_cell.length_c   1.000
_cell.angle_alpha   90.00
_cell.angle_beta   90.00
_cell.angle_gamma   90.00
#
_symmetry.space_group_name_H-M   'P 1'
#
loop_
_entity.id
_entity.type
_entity.pdbx_description
1 polymer ?
#
loop_
_entity_poly.entity_id
_entity_poly.type
_entity_poly.pdbx_seq_one_letter_code
_entity_poly.pdbx_strand_id
1 'polypeptide(L)'
;MAAFASSAGHSSAALPKVLTNYLVKGDHYDTYQIPAGTRLFKSYRDTLANWSPERVFPVFGPAYFGFDEPNVSENYGFAFAYKTTQPYELLAIDSQNTLGYLWGLAADREDVRRTLTVCFGYNPDKPEKPQIRTSDEELDYVLVRFLCDNNFEGYAGDYIATIGGGRFHPECVMCGPIHVEINTEYNVDEKLGLASPAEKLPAIQSRLTAKNLDINPKKRKDNRGDRTFEDEEDSENKKPTTIFSKNLFGDFDDDELGGGSRRKKRTQKKRIRRHKSTQIRHKQKKNKSRK
;
A
#
# COMPACT_ATOMS: atom_id res chain seq x y z
N MET A 1 28.79 -30.83 -36.42
CA MET A 1 29.55 -30.09 -35.39
C MET A 1 28.73 -28.88 -34.96
N ALA A 2 28.49 -28.80 -33.64
CA ALA A 2 27.97 -27.73 -32.78
C ALA A 2 27.03 -26.64 -33.35
N ALA A 3 25.78 -26.69 -32.87
CA ALA A 3 24.87 -25.55 -32.83
C ALA A 3 25.30 -24.57 -31.72
N PHE A 4 25.47 -23.30 -32.05
CA PHE A 4 25.67 -22.24 -31.08
C PHE A 4 24.32 -21.83 -30.48
N ALA A 5 24.08 -22.24 -29.24
CA ALA A 5 23.01 -21.70 -28.42
C ALA A 5 23.40 -20.29 -27.96
N SER A 6 22.75 -19.27 -28.52
CA SER A 6 22.83 -17.89 -28.01
C SER A 6 21.98 -17.78 -26.75
N SER A 7 22.63 -17.78 -25.58
CA SER A 7 21.99 -17.49 -24.30
C SER A 7 21.67 -16.00 -24.23
N ALA A 8 20.40 -15.65 -24.39
CA ALA A 8 19.92 -14.30 -24.08
C ALA A 8 20.01 -14.07 -22.56
N GLY A 9 21.11 -13.48 -22.13
CA GLY A 9 21.25 -12.92 -20.79
C GLY A 9 20.16 -11.88 -20.58
N HIS A 10 19.25 -12.15 -19.64
CA HIS A 10 18.32 -11.15 -19.14
C HIS A 10 19.14 -10.11 -18.38
N SER A 11 19.58 -9.07 -19.10
CA SER A 11 20.16 -7.88 -18.50
C SER A 11 19.10 -7.24 -17.63
N SER A 12 19.26 -7.38 -16.30
CA SER A 12 18.53 -6.61 -15.31
C SER A 12 18.93 -5.15 -15.47
N ALA A 13 18.26 -4.44 -16.39
CA ALA A 13 18.45 -3.02 -16.55
C ALA A 13 18.14 -2.34 -15.20
N ALA A 14 19.11 -1.58 -14.68
CA ALA A 14 18.91 -0.80 -13.47
C ALA A 14 17.73 0.16 -13.72
N LEU A 15 16.68 0.07 -12.88
CA LEU A 15 15.54 0.98 -12.97
C LEU A 15 16.02 2.44 -12.85
N PRO A 16 15.41 3.36 -13.61
CA PRO A 16 15.75 4.77 -13.51
C PRO A 16 15.44 5.25 -12.09
N LYS A 17 16.45 5.76 -11.39
CA LYS A 17 16.28 6.37 -10.08
C LYS A 17 15.53 7.70 -10.24
N VAL A 18 14.34 7.82 -9.65
CA VAL A 18 13.48 8.98 -9.87
C VAL A 18 13.84 10.11 -8.92
N LEU A 19 14.13 9.77 -7.66
CA LEU A 19 14.34 10.77 -6.60
C LEU A 19 15.80 10.97 -6.22
N THR A 20 16.70 10.08 -6.65
CA THR A 20 18.11 10.13 -6.23
C THR A 20 18.79 11.47 -6.51
N ASN A 21 18.37 12.22 -7.53
CA ASN A 21 18.93 13.53 -7.85
C ASN A 21 18.51 14.64 -6.86
N TYR A 22 17.46 14.40 -6.07
CA TYR A 22 16.94 15.33 -5.05
C TYR A 22 17.42 14.98 -3.64
N LEU A 23 18.17 13.89 -3.48
CA LEU A 23 18.63 13.43 -2.16
C LEU A 23 19.70 14.37 -1.60
N VAL A 24 19.44 14.91 -0.41
CA VAL A 24 20.37 15.69 0.39
C VAL A 24 20.64 14.93 1.69
N LYS A 25 21.91 14.62 1.94
CA LYS A 25 22.33 13.98 3.19
C LYS A 25 22.46 15.02 4.28
N GLY A 26 21.88 14.73 5.43
CA GLY A 26 21.96 15.59 6.61
C GLY A 26 22.67 14.90 7.77
N ASP A 27 23.02 15.69 8.79
CA ASP A 27 23.73 15.20 9.97
C ASP A 27 22.84 14.28 10.83
N HIS A 28 21.55 14.60 10.91
CA HIS A 28 20.58 13.86 11.73
C HIS A 28 19.67 12.96 10.90
N TYR A 29 19.27 13.40 9.72
CA TYR A 29 18.43 12.66 8.79
C TYR A 29 18.68 13.15 7.37
N ASP A 30 18.36 12.31 6.39
CA ASP A 30 18.44 12.65 4.98
C ASP A 30 17.07 13.10 4.47
N THR A 31 17.06 13.99 3.48
CA THR A 31 15.83 14.55 2.89
C THR A 31 15.87 14.50 1.37
N TYR A 32 14.69 14.56 0.75
CA TYR A 32 14.50 14.85 -0.65
C TYR A 32 14.02 16.30 -0.79
N GLN A 33 14.80 17.11 -1.51
CA GLN A 33 14.46 18.49 -1.84
C GLN A 33 13.68 18.52 -3.15
N ILE A 34 12.35 18.44 -3.06
CA ILE A 34 11.47 18.40 -4.23
C ILE A 34 11.24 19.83 -4.72
N PRO A 35 11.70 20.23 -5.92
CA PRO A 35 11.55 21.60 -6.38
C PRO A 35 10.09 21.94 -6.70
N ALA A 36 9.79 23.24 -6.74
CA ALA A 36 8.54 23.74 -7.33
C ALA A 36 8.44 23.29 -8.80
N GLY A 37 7.21 23.08 -9.28
CA GLY A 37 6.92 22.58 -10.62
C GLY A 37 7.13 21.06 -10.78
N THR A 38 7.47 20.34 -9.70
CA THR A 38 7.58 18.87 -9.75
C THR A 38 6.22 18.26 -10.03
N ARG A 39 6.17 17.39 -11.02
CA ARG A 39 4.97 16.67 -11.41
C ARG A 39 4.73 15.49 -10.47
N LEU A 40 3.51 15.40 -9.96
CA LEU A 40 3.04 14.39 -9.03
C LEU A 40 1.75 13.75 -9.56
N PHE A 41 1.46 12.53 -9.13
CA PHE A 41 0.25 11.82 -9.53
C PHE A 41 -0.46 11.25 -8.30
N LYS A 42 -1.76 11.50 -8.18
CA LYS A 42 -2.62 10.89 -7.15
C LYS A 42 -3.73 10.10 -7.84
N SER A 43 -3.96 8.87 -7.38
CA SER A 43 -5.05 8.04 -7.91
C SER A 43 -6.33 8.27 -7.13
N TYR A 44 -7.46 8.21 -7.83
CA TYR A 44 -8.79 8.17 -7.22
C TYR A 44 -9.50 6.89 -7.65
N ARG A 45 -10.26 6.31 -6.71
CA ARG A 45 -10.96 5.02 -6.92
C ARG A 45 -12.41 5.17 -7.37
N ASP A 46 -12.88 6.39 -7.49
CA ASP A 46 -14.18 6.68 -8.03
C ASP A 46 -14.24 6.46 -9.55
N THR A 47 -15.44 6.20 -10.04
CA THR A 47 -15.69 6.16 -11.48
C THR A 47 -15.58 7.57 -12.08
N LEU A 48 -15.10 7.68 -13.32
CA LEU A 48 -15.03 8.96 -14.04
C LEU A 48 -16.38 9.66 -14.19
N ALA A 49 -17.50 8.93 -14.10
CA ALA A 49 -18.84 9.50 -14.13
C ALA A 49 -19.15 10.42 -12.93
N ASN A 50 -18.46 10.23 -11.81
CA ASN A 50 -18.62 11.03 -10.59
C ASN A 50 -17.54 12.10 -10.45
N TRP A 51 -16.74 12.29 -11.49
CA TRP A 51 -15.63 13.24 -11.45
C TRP A 51 -16.13 14.68 -11.38
N SER A 52 -15.50 15.47 -10.52
CA SER A 52 -15.63 16.91 -10.45
C SER A 52 -14.29 17.51 -9.97
N PRO A 53 -13.90 18.72 -10.41
CA PRO A 53 -12.68 19.38 -9.94
C PRO A 53 -12.60 19.47 -8.41
N GLU A 54 -13.72 19.71 -7.75
CA GLU A 54 -13.83 19.88 -6.29
C GLU A 54 -13.49 18.61 -5.50
N ARG A 55 -13.58 17.43 -6.14
CA ARG A 55 -13.19 16.15 -5.53
C ARG A 55 -11.70 15.89 -5.53
N VAL A 56 -10.98 16.53 -6.45
CA VAL A 56 -9.55 16.32 -6.64
C VAL A 56 -8.74 17.54 -6.22
N PHE A 57 -9.41 18.67 -5.99
CA PHE A 57 -8.78 19.92 -5.60
C PHE A 57 -9.74 20.85 -4.82
N PRO A 58 -9.28 21.53 -3.75
CA PRO A 58 -7.93 21.47 -3.19
C PRO A 58 -7.65 20.12 -2.51
N VAL A 59 -6.38 19.72 -2.47
CA VAL A 59 -5.98 18.48 -1.80
C VAL A 59 -5.92 18.74 -0.29
N PHE A 60 -6.64 17.92 0.50
CA PHE A 60 -6.71 18.08 1.94
C PHE A 60 -5.87 17.04 2.70
N GLY A 61 -5.53 17.40 3.94
CA GLY A 61 -4.87 16.53 4.90
C GLY A 61 -3.50 16.03 4.45
N PRO A 62 -2.99 14.96 5.06
CA PRO A 62 -1.83 14.27 4.53
C PRO A 62 -2.20 13.50 3.26
N ALA A 63 -1.52 13.76 2.15
CA ALA A 63 -1.84 13.11 0.87
C ALA A 63 -0.65 12.39 0.26
N TYR A 64 -0.94 11.22 -0.30
CA TYR A 64 0.01 10.37 -1.00
C TYR A 64 0.03 10.71 -2.49
N PHE A 65 1.23 10.81 -3.05
CA PHE A 65 1.48 11.01 -4.47
C PHE A 65 2.55 10.05 -4.98
N GLY A 66 2.37 9.53 -6.19
CA GLY A 66 3.42 8.86 -6.95
C GLY A 66 4.14 9.83 -7.88
N PHE A 67 5.34 9.46 -8.30
CA PHE A 67 6.14 10.23 -9.29
C PHE A 67 5.99 9.73 -10.72
N ASP A 68 5.26 8.62 -10.92
CA ASP A 68 5.10 7.96 -12.22
C ASP A 68 3.64 7.62 -12.49
N GLU A 69 3.12 8.12 -13.61
CA GLU A 69 1.72 7.94 -14.00
C GLU A 69 1.34 6.47 -14.22
N PRO A 70 2.08 5.67 -15.03
CA PRO A 70 1.73 4.27 -15.27
C PRO A 70 1.64 3.48 -13.98
N ASN A 71 2.61 3.65 -13.07
CA ASN A 71 2.57 2.98 -11.77
C ASN A 71 1.33 3.39 -10.94
N VAL A 72 0.94 4.67 -10.97
CA VAL A 72 -0.23 5.14 -10.21
C VAL A 72 -1.53 4.63 -10.82
N SER A 73 -1.73 4.74 -12.13
CA SER A 73 -3.00 4.37 -12.77
C SER A 73 -3.23 2.87 -12.87
N GLU A 74 -2.18 2.09 -13.14
CA GLU A 74 -2.29 0.64 -13.29
C GLU A 74 -2.69 -0.03 -11.97
N ASN A 75 -2.12 0.45 -10.87
CA ASN A 75 -2.25 -0.18 -9.56
C ASN A 75 -3.43 0.36 -8.75
N TYR A 76 -3.80 1.65 -8.92
CA TYR A 76 -4.61 2.32 -7.90
C TYR A 76 -5.91 2.98 -8.38
N GLY A 77 -6.06 3.28 -9.67
CA GLY A 77 -7.31 3.86 -10.21
C GLY A 77 -7.06 4.86 -11.32
N PHE A 78 -7.89 5.88 -11.42
CA PHE A 78 -7.63 7.00 -12.33
C PHE A 78 -6.58 7.92 -11.71
N ALA A 79 -5.45 8.08 -12.39
CA ALA A 79 -4.38 8.98 -11.98
C ALA A 79 -4.70 10.41 -12.42
N PHE A 80 -4.62 11.35 -11.48
CA PHE A 80 -4.67 12.78 -11.74
C PHE A 80 -3.29 13.39 -11.50
N ALA A 81 -2.87 14.25 -12.42
CA ALA A 81 -1.59 14.93 -12.37
C ALA A 81 -1.70 16.27 -11.66
N TYR A 82 -0.68 16.55 -10.85
CA TYR A 82 -0.49 17.78 -10.09
C TYR A 82 0.91 18.33 -10.36
N LYS A 83 1.10 19.62 -10.07
CA LYS A 83 2.41 20.26 -9.97
C LYS A 83 2.57 20.89 -8.60
N THR A 84 3.73 20.73 -7.98
CA THR A 84 4.06 21.47 -6.75
C THR A 84 4.16 22.97 -7.06
N THR A 85 3.58 23.82 -6.23
CA THR A 85 3.64 25.29 -6.42
C THR A 85 4.79 25.93 -5.63
N GLN A 86 5.39 25.19 -4.71
CA GLN A 86 6.57 25.57 -3.93
C GLN A 86 7.50 24.35 -3.75
N PRO A 87 8.77 24.55 -3.34
CA PRO A 87 9.63 23.43 -2.98
C PRO A 87 9.15 22.74 -1.69
N TYR A 88 9.46 21.45 -1.55
CA TYR A 88 9.24 20.66 -0.34
C TYR A 88 10.52 20.02 0.15
N GLU A 89 10.68 19.97 1.46
CA GLU A 89 11.70 19.17 2.15
C GLU A 89 11.05 17.93 2.78
N LEU A 90 11.15 16.80 2.09
CA LEU A 90 10.53 15.55 2.54
C LEU A 90 11.58 14.61 3.14
N LEU A 91 11.28 13.95 4.26
CA LEU A 91 12.18 12.96 4.84
C LEU A 91 12.43 11.80 3.86
N ALA A 92 13.69 11.40 3.67
CA ALA A 92 14.03 10.24 2.84
C ALA A 92 13.79 8.93 3.62
N ILE A 93 12.61 8.33 3.47
CA ILE A 93 12.19 7.15 4.26
C ILE A 93 12.90 5.86 3.85
N ASP A 94 13.62 5.90 2.74
CA ASP A 94 14.50 4.84 2.24
C ASP A 94 15.96 4.97 2.74
N SER A 95 16.24 5.98 3.58
CA SER A 95 17.53 6.15 4.26
C SER A 95 17.54 5.53 5.66
N GLN A 96 18.57 4.73 5.95
CA GLN A 96 18.82 4.22 7.30
C GLN A 96 19.12 5.33 8.31
N ASN A 97 19.71 6.45 7.87
CA ASN A 97 19.97 7.62 8.71
C ASN A 97 18.65 8.21 9.21
N THR A 98 17.74 8.49 8.28
CA THR A 98 16.40 9.01 8.56
C THR A 98 15.57 8.05 9.42
N LEU A 99 15.57 6.75 9.10
CA LEU A 99 14.84 5.75 9.90
C LEU A 99 15.39 5.66 11.34
N GLY A 100 16.71 5.75 11.51
CA GLY A 100 17.35 5.77 12.83
C GLY A 100 16.98 7.00 13.65
N TYR A 101 16.95 8.17 13.01
CA TYR A 101 16.47 9.40 13.64
C TYR A 101 15.01 9.28 14.09
N LEU A 102 14.12 8.84 13.20
CA LEU A 102 12.70 8.66 13.52
C LEU A 102 12.49 7.63 14.64
N TRP A 103 13.28 6.56 14.66
CA TRP A 103 13.26 5.57 15.73
C TRP A 103 13.66 6.14 17.10
N GLY A 104 14.67 7.02 17.11
CA GLY A 104 15.10 7.75 18.28
C GLY A 104 14.03 8.74 18.76
N LEU A 105 13.47 9.52 17.83
CA LEU A 105 12.41 10.49 18.11
C LEU A 105 11.14 9.82 18.68
N ALA A 106 10.80 8.63 18.19
CA ALA A 106 9.66 7.83 18.64
C ALA A 106 9.94 6.99 19.91
N ALA A 107 10.82 7.46 20.82
CA ALA A 107 11.26 6.68 21.98
C ALA A 107 10.14 6.17 22.88
N ASP A 108 9.10 6.97 23.03
CA ASP A 108 7.90 6.75 23.83
C ASP A 108 6.68 6.31 23.00
N ARG A 109 6.86 6.08 21.69
CA ARG A 109 5.80 5.72 20.73
C ARG A 109 6.04 4.34 20.13
N GLU A 110 5.65 3.30 20.88
CA GLU A 110 5.79 1.90 20.46
C GLU A 110 5.05 1.59 19.15
N ASP A 111 3.92 2.24 18.90
CA ASP A 111 3.15 2.15 17.66
C ASP A 111 3.95 2.63 16.44
N VAL A 112 4.62 3.77 16.55
CA VAL A 112 5.47 4.32 15.47
C VAL A 112 6.70 3.45 15.24
N ARG A 113 7.37 3.03 16.32
CA ARG A 113 8.50 2.08 16.23
C ARG A 113 8.10 0.76 15.56
N ARG A 114 6.91 0.24 15.89
CA ARG A 114 6.36 -0.93 15.21
C ARG A 114 6.13 -0.67 13.73
N THR A 115 5.60 0.50 13.33
CA THR A 115 5.46 0.85 11.91
C THR A 115 6.81 0.89 11.20
N LEU A 116 7.82 1.56 11.77
CA LEU A 116 9.15 1.67 11.17
C LEU A 116 9.79 0.30 10.92
N THR A 117 9.60 -0.65 11.84
CA THR A 117 10.15 -2.01 11.73
C THR A 117 9.35 -2.89 10.77
N VAL A 118 8.01 -2.89 10.87
CA VAL A 118 7.14 -3.79 10.09
C VAL A 118 6.98 -3.30 8.65
N CYS A 119 6.68 -2.01 8.49
CA CYS A 119 6.30 -1.46 7.20
C CYS A 119 7.48 -0.94 6.42
N PHE A 120 8.43 -0.31 7.12
CA PHE A 120 9.60 0.34 6.52
C PHE A 120 10.88 -0.46 6.75
N GLY A 121 10.81 -1.67 7.32
CA GLY A 121 11.95 -2.58 7.37
C GLY A 121 13.15 -2.09 8.18
N TYR A 122 12.99 -1.10 9.06
CA TYR A 122 14.06 -0.62 9.92
C TYR A 122 14.46 -1.68 10.94
N ASN A 123 15.75 -1.92 11.12
CA ASN A 123 16.27 -2.83 12.13
C ASN A 123 17.42 -2.16 12.90
N PRO A 124 17.18 -1.66 14.12
CA PRO A 124 18.20 -0.95 14.89
C PRO A 124 19.39 -1.85 15.28
N ASP A 125 19.17 -3.17 15.39
CA ASP A 125 20.21 -4.12 15.76
C ASP A 125 21.06 -4.56 14.56
N LYS A 126 20.58 -4.32 13.33
CA LYS A 126 21.19 -4.78 12.07
C LYS A 126 21.01 -3.75 10.95
N PRO A 127 21.60 -2.54 11.09
CA PRO A 127 21.45 -1.46 10.12
C PRO A 127 22.03 -1.77 8.73
N GLU A 128 22.91 -2.77 8.63
CA GLU A 128 23.48 -3.26 7.38
C GLU A 128 22.50 -4.08 6.54
N LYS A 129 21.37 -4.50 7.13
CA LYS A 129 20.38 -5.27 6.38
C LYS A 129 19.62 -4.38 5.40
N PRO A 130 19.35 -4.88 4.19
CA PRO A 130 18.53 -4.13 3.24
C PRO A 130 17.15 -3.89 3.83
N GLN A 131 16.67 -2.68 3.64
CA GLN A 131 15.31 -2.29 3.97
C GLN A 131 14.33 -3.09 3.10
N ILE A 132 13.36 -3.75 3.75
CA ILE A 132 12.27 -4.44 3.07
C ILE A 132 10.95 -3.76 3.41
N ARG A 133 10.35 -3.11 2.42
CA ARG A 133 9.05 -2.46 2.51
C ARG A 133 7.93 -3.49 2.50
N THR A 134 7.00 -3.33 3.44
CA THR A 134 5.71 -4.01 3.48
C THR A 134 4.63 -2.95 3.62
N SER A 135 3.75 -2.82 2.64
CA SER A 135 2.63 -1.88 2.73
C SER A 135 1.55 -2.40 3.67
N ASP A 136 1.14 -1.54 4.61
CA ASP A 136 0.00 -1.75 5.50
C ASP A 136 -0.61 -0.37 5.79
N GLU A 137 -1.80 -0.12 5.26
CA GLU A 137 -2.48 1.18 5.29
C GLU A 137 -2.61 1.74 6.71
N GLU A 138 -3.02 0.92 7.67
CA GLU A 138 -3.24 1.36 9.05
C GLU A 138 -1.91 1.76 9.71
N LEU A 139 -0.86 0.97 9.48
CA LEU A 139 0.46 1.24 10.05
C LEU A 139 1.16 2.40 9.34
N ASP A 140 1.11 2.48 8.01
CA ASP A 140 1.68 3.58 7.23
C ASP A 140 1.09 4.91 7.71
N TYR A 141 -0.23 4.96 7.96
CA TYR A 141 -0.91 6.14 8.48
C TYR A 141 -0.47 6.53 9.90
N VAL A 142 -0.08 5.56 10.76
CA VAL A 142 0.51 5.87 12.07
C VAL A 142 1.80 6.67 11.92
N LEU A 143 2.67 6.31 10.96
CA LEU A 143 3.88 7.08 10.70
C LEU A 143 3.55 8.47 10.15
N VAL A 144 2.65 8.56 9.16
CA VAL A 144 2.27 9.85 8.57
C VAL A 144 1.76 10.82 9.63
N ARG A 145 0.85 10.39 10.50
CA ARG A 145 0.37 11.23 11.61
C ARG A 145 1.52 11.67 12.51
N PHE A 146 2.40 10.75 12.89
CA PHE A 146 3.55 11.08 13.71
C PHE A 146 4.45 12.13 13.06
N LEU A 147 4.68 12.05 11.76
CA LEU A 147 5.47 13.04 11.04
C LEU A 147 4.78 14.42 11.04
N CYS A 148 3.49 14.47 10.72
CA CYS A 148 2.75 15.72 10.70
C CYS A 148 2.65 16.37 12.10
N ASP A 149 2.44 15.56 13.15
CA ASP A 149 2.40 16.02 14.55
C ASP A 149 3.76 16.58 15.03
N ASN A 150 4.86 16.18 14.39
CA ASN A 150 6.22 16.67 14.67
C ASN A 150 6.68 17.76 13.68
N ASN A 151 5.75 18.41 12.97
CA ASN A 151 6.01 19.50 12.03
C ASN A 151 6.96 19.14 10.86
N PHE A 152 7.03 17.87 10.47
CA PHE A 152 7.67 17.51 9.19
C PHE A 152 6.71 17.75 8.03
N GLU A 153 7.22 18.15 6.87
CA GLU A 153 6.43 18.32 5.64
C GLU A 153 5.99 16.99 5.03
N GLY A 154 6.52 15.87 5.54
CA GLY A 154 6.16 14.52 5.14
C GLY A 154 7.38 13.67 4.82
N TYR A 155 7.22 12.68 3.93
CA TYR A 155 8.30 11.80 3.51
C TYR A 155 8.25 11.50 2.02
N ALA A 156 9.37 11.11 1.43
CA ALA A 156 9.43 10.49 0.12
C ALA A 156 10.37 9.28 0.16
N GLY A 157 10.17 8.35 -0.76
CA GLY A 157 11.05 7.20 -0.96
C GLY A 157 11.16 6.90 -2.44
N ASP A 158 12.38 6.57 -2.90
CA ASP A 158 12.61 6.06 -4.25
C ASP A 158 12.21 4.57 -4.29
N TYR A 159 12.92 3.74 -5.06
CA TYR A 159 12.67 2.30 -5.07
C TYR A 159 13.17 1.56 -3.83
N ILE A 160 12.25 1.06 -3.01
CA ILE A 160 12.54 0.22 -1.84
C ILE A 160 12.26 -1.26 -2.17
N ALA A 161 13.10 -2.20 -1.75
CA ALA A 161 12.85 -3.63 -1.98
C ALA A 161 11.59 -4.11 -1.23
N THR A 162 10.84 -5.06 -1.79
CA THR A 162 9.66 -5.65 -1.14
C THR A 162 9.82 -7.14 -0.90
N ILE A 163 8.97 -7.68 -0.02
CA ILE A 163 8.84 -9.14 0.15
C ILE A 163 8.41 -9.74 -1.21
N GLY A 164 9.14 -10.75 -1.68
CA GLY A 164 8.86 -11.42 -2.96
C GLY A 164 9.71 -10.95 -4.16
N GLY A 165 10.73 -10.10 -3.93
CA GLY A 165 11.70 -9.73 -4.97
C GLY A 165 11.27 -8.58 -5.89
N GLY A 166 10.14 -7.93 -5.56
CA GLY A 166 9.69 -6.71 -6.21
C GLY A 166 10.32 -5.45 -5.62
N ARG A 167 9.92 -4.30 -6.15
CA ARG A 167 10.26 -2.99 -5.62
C ARG A 167 9.00 -2.16 -5.43
N PHE A 168 8.96 -1.47 -4.31
CA PHE A 168 8.00 -0.43 -4.02
C PHE A 168 8.34 0.76 -4.91
N HIS A 169 7.33 1.35 -5.55
CA HIS A 169 7.51 2.42 -6.50
C HIS A 169 7.80 3.74 -5.77
N PRO A 170 8.42 4.72 -6.45
CA PRO A 170 8.67 6.02 -5.85
C PRO A 170 7.36 6.72 -5.49
N GLU A 171 7.26 7.11 -4.23
CA GLU A 171 6.09 7.81 -3.67
C GLU A 171 6.53 8.89 -2.69
N CYS A 172 5.63 9.82 -2.42
CA CYS A 172 5.74 10.75 -1.33
C CYS A 172 4.41 10.94 -0.61
N VAL A 173 4.51 11.36 0.64
CA VAL A 173 3.40 11.85 1.45
C VAL A 173 3.73 13.25 1.87
N MET A 174 2.78 14.17 1.71
CA MET A 174 2.90 15.55 2.15
C MET A 174 1.97 15.80 3.33
N CYS A 175 2.42 16.54 4.34
CA CYS A 175 1.67 17.00 5.51
C CYS A 175 1.27 18.47 5.37
N GLY A 176 0.23 18.90 6.10
CA GLY A 176 -0.11 20.33 6.22
C GLY A 176 -0.70 20.91 4.94
N PRO A 177 -0.80 22.25 4.76
CA PRO A 177 -1.40 22.80 3.56
C PRO A 177 -0.62 22.30 2.34
N ILE A 178 -1.28 21.51 1.50
CA ILE A 178 -0.63 20.93 0.32
C ILE A 178 -0.65 21.99 -0.79
N HIS A 179 0.52 22.58 -1.01
CA HIS A 179 0.84 23.51 -2.08
C HIS A 179 1.09 22.78 -3.40
N VAL A 180 0.00 22.31 -4.01
CA VAL A 180 -0.04 21.77 -5.36
C VAL A 180 -1.14 22.45 -6.16
N GLU A 181 -1.09 22.33 -7.47
CA GLU A 181 -2.17 22.69 -8.38
C GLU A 181 -2.43 21.55 -9.37
N ILE A 182 -3.64 21.48 -9.92
CA ILE A 182 -3.95 20.54 -11.00
C ILE A 182 -3.06 20.85 -12.20
N ASN A 183 -2.39 19.84 -12.73
CA ASN A 183 -1.61 20.00 -13.95
C ASN A 183 -2.51 19.96 -15.18
N THR A 184 -2.85 21.12 -15.71
CA THR A 184 -3.76 21.28 -16.87
C THR A 184 -3.19 20.79 -18.20
N GLU A 185 -1.90 20.48 -18.27
CA GLU A 185 -1.29 19.82 -19.45
C GLU A 185 -1.86 18.41 -19.65
N TYR A 186 -2.38 17.80 -18.57
CA TYR A 186 -3.09 16.53 -18.63
C TYR A 186 -4.58 16.81 -18.75
N ASN A 187 -5.18 16.33 -19.82
CA ASN A 187 -6.61 16.44 -20.06
C ASN A 187 -7.04 15.29 -20.96
N VAL A 188 -7.96 14.48 -20.47
CA VAL A 188 -8.58 13.39 -21.23
C VAL A 188 -10.09 13.53 -21.12
N ASP A 189 -10.77 13.60 -22.26
CA ASP A 189 -12.22 13.79 -22.36
C ASP A 189 -12.75 14.94 -21.48
N GLU A 190 -12.12 16.12 -21.60
CA GLU A 190 -12.44 17.35 -20.87
C GLU A 190 -12.23 17.28 -19.34
N LYS A 191 -11.60 16.21 -18.85
CA LYS A 191 -11.27 16.06 -17.42
C LYS A 191 -9.89 16.62 -17.14
N LEU A 192 -9.87 17.84 -16.63
CA LEU A 192 -8.62 18.53 -16.25
C LEU A 192 -7.84 17.72 -15.22
N GLY A 193 -6.55 17.56 -15.47
CA GLY A 193 -5.63 16.79 -14.64
C GLY A 193 -5.67 15.29 -14.88
N LEU A 194 -6.65 14.74 -15.60
CA LEU A 194 -6.72 13.29 -15.81
C LEU A 194 -5.53 12.84 -16.66
N ALA A 195 -4.65 12.03 -16.04
CA ALA A 195 -3.40 11.59 -16.63
C ALA A 195 -3.43 10.14 -17.11
N SER A 196 -4.43 9.36 -16.67
CA SER A 196 -4.59 7.98 -17.12
C SER A 196 -4.75 7.89 -18.64
N PRO A 197 -3.99 7.02 -19.33
CA PRO A 197 -4.10 6.84 -20.76
C PRO A 197 -5.52 6.46 -21.20
N ALA A 198 -6.00 7.08 -22.27
CA ALA A 198 -7.35 6.92 -22.78
C ALA A 198 -7.71 5.44 -23.04
N GLU A 199 -6.75 4.67 -23.56
CA GLU A 199 -6.90 3.24 -23.84
C GLU A 199 -7.08 2.37 -22.58
N LYS A 200 -6.64 2.85 -21.41
CA LYS A 200 -6.78 2.13 -20.13
C LYS A 200 -8.07 2.47 -19.40
N LEU A 201 -8.75 3.57 -19.75
CA LEU A 201 -9.95 4.03 -19.05
C LEU A 201 -11.05 2.96 -18.99
N PRO A 202 -11.39 2.23 -20.06
CA PRO A 202 -12.43 1.19 -20.00
C PRO A 202 -12.06 0.06 -19.03
N ALA A 203 -10.78 -0.32 -18.98
CA ALA A 203 -10.29 -1.37 -18.08
C ALA A 203 -10.30 -0.90 -16.62
N ILE A 204 -9.87 0.34 -16.34
CA ILE A 204 -9.96 0.92 -14.99
C ILE A 204 -11.43 1.00 -14.54
N GLN A 205 -12.31 1.54 -15.39
CA GLN A 205 -13.74 1.66 -15.11
C GLN A 205 -14.40 0.30 -14.81
N SER A 206 -14.07 -0.73 -15.59
CA SER A 206 -14.59 -2.09 -15.38
C SER A 206 -14.13 -2.69 -14.04
N ARG A 207 -12.86 -2.46 -13.66
CA ARG A 207 -12.32 -2.93 -12.37
C ARG A 207 -13.00 -2.25 -11.18
N LEU A 208 -13.24 -0.93 -11.26
CA LEU A 208 -13.85 -0.17 -10.17
C LEU A 208 -15.33 -0.52 -9.99
N THR A 209 -16.07 -0.67 -11.09
CA THR A 209 -17.49 -1.08 -11.05
C THR A 209 -17.67 -2.50 -10.50
N ALA A 210 -16.81 -3.45 -10.87
CA ALA A 210 -16.85 -4.81 -10.32
C ALA A 210 -16.65 -4.84 -8.80
N LYS A 211 -15.70 -4.05 -8.27
CA LYS A 211 -15.46 -3.96 -6.83
C LYS A 211 -16.66 -3.39 -6.07
N ASN A 212 -17.39 -2.43 -6.64
CA ASN A 212 -18.58 -1.87 -6.03
C ASN A 212 -19.74 -2.87 -5.92
N LEU A 213 -19.81 -3.86 -6.82
CA LEU A 213 -20.81 -4.92 -6.75
C LEU A 213 -20.54 -5.90 -5.60
N ASP A 214 -19.27 -6.22 -5.33
CA ASP A 214 -18.88 -7.15 -4.27
C ASP A 214 -19.09 -6.60 -2.84
N ILE A 215 -19.16 -5.28 -2.67
CA ILE A 215 -19.38 -4.62 -1.37
C ILE A 215 -20.85 -4.72 -0.92
N ASN A 216 -21.75 -5.24 -1.76
CA ASN A 216 -23.15 -5.48 -1.42
C ASN A 216 -23.43 -6.99 -1.24
N PRO A 217 -22.97 -7.66 -0.16
CA PRO A 217 -23.42 -9.01 0.18
C PRO A 217 -24.84 -8.94 0.77
N LYS A 218 -25.80 -8.40 0.01
CA LYS A 218 -27.21 -8.48 0.36
C LYS A 218 -27.68 -9.91 0.12
N LYS A 219 -27.75 -10.63 1.24
CA LYS A 219 -28.72 -11.70 1.49
C LYS A 219 -28.69 -12.81 0.44
N ARG A 220 -27.64 -13.65 0.44
CA ARG A 220 -27.86 -15.06 0.10
C ARG A 220 -28.81 -15.62 1.15
N LYS A 221 -30.10 -15.60 0.81
CA LYS A 221 -31.18 -16.30 1.51
C LYS A 221 -30.67 -17.70 1.80
N ASP A 222 -30.62 -18.06 3.08
CA ASP A 222 -30.52 -19.43 3.55
C ASP A 222 -31.76 -20.20 3.06
N ASN A 223 -31.75 -20.62 1.80
CA ASN A 223 -32.55 -21.75 1.37
C ASN A 223 -31.78 -22.99 1.82
N ARG A 224 -31.95 -23.37 3.10
CA ARG A 224 -31.80 -24.76 3.54
C ARG A 224 -32.90 -25.58 2.89
N GLY A 225 -32.74 -25.81 1.59
CA GLY A 225 -33.39 -26.87 0.85
C GLY A 225 -32.49 -28.09 0.94
N ASP A 226 -32.90 -28.99 1.83
CA ASP A 226 -32.61 -30.42 1.82
C ASP A 226 -32.27 -30.99 0.42
N ARG A 227 -31.09 -31.60 0.29
CA ARG A 227 -30.84 -32.80 -0.55
C ARG A 227 -29.36 -33.25 -0.52
N THR A 228 -29.20 -34.49 -0.05
CA THR A 228 -28.41 -35.61 -0.58
C THR A 228 -26.95 -35.41 -1.00
N PHE A 229 -26.11 -36.22 -0.35
CA PHE A 229 -24.78 -36.69 -0.77
C PHE A 229 -24.79 -37.23 -2.20
N GLU A 230 -23.79 -36.86 -2.99
CA GLU A 230 -23.07 -37.75 -3.92
C GLU A 230 -21.75 -37.10 -4.37
N ASP A 231 -20.78 -37.96 -4.65
CA ASP A 231 -19.35 -37.75 -4.83
C ASP A 231 -18.97 -36.97 -6.11
N GLU A 232 -17.78 -36.36 -6.12
CA GLU A 232 -16.68 -36.65 -7.06
C GLU A 232 -15.64 -35.51 -7.17
N GLU A 233 -14.53 -35.90 -7.79
CA GLU A 233 -13.15 -35.47 -7.62
C GLU A 233 -12.72 -34.19 -8.38
N ASP A 234 -11.59 -33.67 -7.90
CA ASP A 234 -10.41 -33.27 -8.66
C ASP A 234 -10.16 -31.81 -9.11
N SER A 235 -8.87 -31.49 -8.97
CA SER A 235 -8.09 -30.38 -9.53
C SER A 235 -8.21 -28.98 -8.89
N GLU A 236 -7.18 -28.60 -8.12
CA GLU A 236 -6.81 -27.19 -7.94
C GLU A 236 -5.37 -26.94 -8.38
N ASN A 237 -5.28 -26.38 -9.59
CA ASN A 237 -4.11 -25.79 -10.19
C ASN A 237 -3.88 -24.39 -9.57
N LYS A 238 -2.96 -24.26 -8.62
CA LYS A 238 -2.64 -22.97 -7.98
C LYS A 238 -1.69 -22.14 -8.84
N LYS A 239 -2.23 -21.13 -9.52
CA LYS A 239 -1.47 -20.01 -10.11
C LYS A 239 -1.07 -18.99 -9.03
N PRO A 240 0.02 -18.22 -9.24
CA PRO A 240 0.67 -17.46 -8.19
C PRO A 240 -0.14 -16.22 -7.77
N THR A 241 -0.14 -16.00 -6.45
CA THR A 241 -0.65 -14.82 -5.76
C THR A 241 0.06 -13.55 -6.22
N THR A 242 -0.69 -12.63 -6.83
CA THR A 242 -0.30 -11.22 -6.98
C THR A 242 -0.34 -10.55 -5.60
N ILE A 243 0.85 -10.24 -5.05
CA ILE A 243 1.04 -9.71 -3.69
C ILE A 243 0.76 -8.19 -3.58
N PHE A 244 0.48 -7.50 -4.69
CA PHE A 244 0.15 -6.07 -4.68
C PHE A 244 -1.34 -5.84 -4.94
N SER A 245 -2.18 -6.07 -3.93
CA SER A 245 -3.54 -5.54 -3.96
C SER A 245 -4.11 -5.42 -2.55
N LYS A 246 -3.86 -4.28 -1.90
CA LYS A 246 -4.76 -3.61 -0.96
C LYS A 246 -4.17 -2.24 -0.59
N ASN A 247 -4.95 -1.21 -0.94
CA ASN A 247 -5.02 0.09 -0.27
C ASN A 247 -3.73 0.85 0.09
N LEU A 248 -3.15 1.55 -0.88
CA LEU A 248 -2.08 2.52 -0.60
C LEU A 248 -2.52 4.00 -0.81
N PHE A 249 -3.69 4.22 -1.42
CA PHE A 249 -4.26 5.54 -1.69
C PHE A 249 -5.75 5.55 -1.30
N GLY A 250 -6.04 5.20 -0.04
CA GLY A 250 -7.38 5.43 0.50
C GLY A 250 -7.65 6.94 0.46
N ASP A 251 -8.70 7.34 -0.24
CA ASP A 251 -9.23 8.71 -0.19
C ASP A 251 -9.70 8.96 1.26
N PHE A 252 -8.86 9.63 2.05
CA PHE A 252 -9.14 10.01 3.44
C PHE A 252 -9.96 11.31 3.55
N ASP A 253 -10.49 11.80 2.42
CA ASP A 253 -11.13 13.12 2.34
C ASP A 253 -12.63 13.12 2.63
N ASP A 254 -13.23 11.98 2.95
CA ASP A 254 -14.62 11.91 3.44
C ASP A 254 -14.65 11.26 4.84
N ASP A 255 -14.68 12.08 5.89
CA ASP A 255 -15.66 12.01 6.98
C ASP A 255 -15.31 12.99 8.15
N GLU A 256 -16.10 14.05 8.25
CA GLU A 256 -16.23 14.89 9.44
C GLU A 256 -16.70 14.07 10.68
N LEU A 257 -16.05 14.34 11.82
CA LEU A 257 -16.62 14.38 13.18
C LEU A 257 -17.68 13.35 13.59
N GLY A 258 -17.30 12.34 14.39
CA GLY A 258 -18.29 11.51 15.09
C GLY A 258 -17.75 10.56 16.17
N GLY A 259 -17.87 10.99 17.44
CA GLY A 259 -18.27 10.18 18.61
C GLY A 259 -17.80 8.72 18.74
N GLY A 260 -16.95 8.47 19.75
CA GLY A 260 -16.38 7.15 20.00
C GLY A 260 -17.34 6.02 20.40
N SER A 261 -16.82 4.79 20.38
CA SER A 261 -17.33 3.66 21.18
C SER A 261 -16.29 2.53 21.24
N ARG A 262 -15.66 2.39 22.41
CA ARG A 262 -14.90 1.19 22.83
C ARG A 262 -15.87 0.02 23.07
N ARG A 263 -15.69 -1.13 22.38
CA ARG A 263 -16.04 -2.53 22.81
C ARG A 263 -16.06 -3.44 21.55
N LYS A 264 -15.54 -4.68 21.45
CA LYS A 264 -15.18 -5.75 22.40
C LYS A 264 -14.14 -6.68 21.73
N LYS A 265 -12.90 -6.73 22.22
CA LYS A 265 -11.98 -7.88 22.03
C LYS A 265 -12.28 -8.95 23.08
N ARG A 266 -13.13 -9.94 22.79
CA ARG A 266 -13.27 -11.12 23.71
C ARG A 266 -13.94 -12.37 23.11
N THR A 267 -13.41 -12.96 22.03
CA THR A 267 -13.93 -14.29 21.59
C THR A 267 -12.95 -15.26 20.91
N GLN A 268 -11.65 -14.97 20.78
CA GLN A 268 -10.72 -15.91 20.13
C GLN A 268 -10.02 -16.92 21.07
N LYS A 269 -10.11 -16.76 22.39
CA LYS A 269 -9.38 -17.63 23.35
C LYS A 269 -10.10 -18.95 23.73
N LYS A 270 -11.29 -19.24 23.20
CA LYS A 270 -12.08 -20.46 23.56
C LYS A 270 -12.08 -21.59 22.52
N ARG A 271 -11.51 -21.40 21.32
CA ARG A 271 -11.55 -22.41 20.25
C ARG A 271 -10.33 -23.36 20.21
N ILE A 272 -9.21 -22.98 20.83
CA ILE A 272 -7.97 -23.79 20.84
C ILE A 272 -7.99 -24.92 21.90
N ARG A 273 -8.87 -24.86 22.91
CA ARG A 273 -8.93 -25.89 23.97
C ARG A 273 -9.78 -27.13 23.63
N ARG A 274 -10.52 -27.16 22.51
CA ARG A 274 -11.35 -28.32 22.13
C ARG A 274 -10.71 -29.31 21.16
N HIS A 275 -9.55 -28.99 20.57
CA HIS A 275 -8.86 -29.91 19.66
C HIS A 275 -7.84 -30.84 20.34
N LYS A 276 -7.47 -30.59 21.61
CA LYS A 276 -6.52 -31.44 22.37
C LYS A 276 -7.18 -32.59 23.15
N SER A 277 -8.51 -32.61 23.30
CA SER A 277 -9.21 -33.67 24.07
C SER A 277 -9.63 -34.88 23.24
N THR A 278 -9.55 -34.83 21.90
CA THR A 278 -9.97 -35.93 21.01
C THR A 278 -8.83 -36.87 20.63
N GLN A 279 -7.56 -36.44 20.70
CA GLN A 279 -6.41 -37.32 20.41
C GLN A 279 -6.01 -38.23 21.58
N ILE A 280 -6.39 -37.90 22.83
CA ILE A 280 -6.04 -38.71 24.00
C ILE A 280 -6.96 -39.93 24.15
N ARG A 281 -8.21 -39.87 23.66
CA ARG A 281 -9.18 -40.99 23.74
C ARG A 281 -8.92 -42.13 22.74
N HIS A 282 -8.20 -41.88 21.64
CA HIS A 282 -7.89 -42.95 20.66
C HIS A 282 -6.66 -43.81 21.03
N LYS A 283 -5.76 -43.33 21.91
CA LYS A 283 -4.61 -44.12 22.38
C LYS A 283 -4.96 -45.11 23.51
N GLN A 284 -6.03 -44.88 24.28
CA GLN A 284 -6.43 -45.79 25.36
C GLN A 284 -7.23 -47.03 24.89
N LYS A 285 -7.81 -47.02 23.68
CA LYS A 285 -8.51 -48.20 23.13
C LYS A 285 -7.59 -49.23 22.45
N LYS A 286 -6.35 -48.88 22.07
CA LYS A 286 -5.40 -49.82 21.44
C LYS A 286 -4.61 -50.70 22.43
N ASN A 287 -4.61 -50.39 23.72
CA ASN A 287 -3.90 -51.19 24.74
C ASN A 287 -4.81 -52.18 25.50
N LYS A 288 -6.09 -52.30 25.14
CA LYS A 288 -7.04 -53.25 25.75
C LYS A 288 -7.31 -54.51 24.91
N SER A 289 -6.62 -54.69 23.80
CA SER A 289 -6.74 -55.89 22.94
C SER A 289 -5.43 -56.69 22.81
N ARG A 290 -4.52 -56.56 23.79
CA ARG A 290 -3.25 -57.31 23.84
C ARG A 290 -2.93 -57.83 25.26
N LYS A 291 -3.96 -58.17 26.02
CA LYS A 291 -3.86 -59.05 27.20
C LYS A 291 -4.97 -60.07 27.11
#